data_AF-A0A7Y8BLD3-F1
#
_entry.id   AF-A0A7Y8BLD3-F1
#
_cell.length_a   1.000
_cell.length_b   1.000
_cell.length_c   1.000
_cell.angle_alpha   90.00
_cell.angle_beta   90.00
_cell.angle_gamma   90.00
#
_symmetry.space_group_name_H-M   'P 1'
#
loop_
_entity.id
_entity.type
_entity.pdbx_description
1 polymer ?
#
loop_
_entity_poly.entity_id
_entity_poly.type
_entity_poly.pdbx_seq_one_letter_code
_entity_poly.pdbx_strand_id
1 'polypeptide(L)'
;MIVYRAANLIGIQDLRVSSYMIRDTYAAKDFDSRWGSVETVRDYPVVEGFELFALGDIVLLCPKSLASTSFSDWPSKSHACLPLDAKSLKLMPDKQESDEASARPQPTSATK
;
A
#
# COMPACT_ATOMS: atom_id res chain seq x y z
N MET A 1 16.46 35.51 1.92
CA MET A 1 15.62 34.85 2.94
C MET A 1 15.34 33.43 2.45
N ILE A 2 16.12 32.48 2.98
CA ILE A 2 16.20 31.08 2.55
C ILE A 2 15.30 30.26 3.46
N VAL A 3 14.08 29.96 3.01
CA VAL A 3 13.23 28.91 3.62
C VAL A 3 12.13 28.41 2.66
N TYR A 4 11.92 29.06 1.52
CA TYR A 4 10.90 28.63 0.55
C TYR A 4 11.28 27.39 -0.28
N ARG A 5 12.49 26.83 -0.09
CA ARG A 5 12.94 25.56 -0.71
C ARG A 5 12.85 24.34 0.21
N ALA A 6 12.44 24.49 1.46
CA ALA A 6 12.07 23.34 2.30
C ALA A 6 10.69 22.76 1.93
N ALA A 7 9.91 23.47 1.13
CA ALA A 7 8.59 23.05 0.63
C ALA A 7 8.62 21.81 -0.31
N ASN A 8 9.80 21.31 -0.70
CA ASN A 8 9.94 20.12 -1.55
C ASN A 8 10.62 18.92 -0.87
N LEU A 9 10.99 19.01 0.41
CA LEU A 9 11.50 17.85 1.17
C LEU A 9 10.38 16.91 1.67
N ILE A 10 9.11 17.30 1.47
CA ILE A 10 7.90 16.53 1.81
C ILE A 10 7.01 16.39 0.56
N GLY A 11 7.63 16.38 -0.62
CA GLY A 11 6.95 16.19 -1.92
C GLY A 11 7.01 14.75 -2.45
N ILE A 12 7.57 13.82 -1.66
CA ILE A 12 7.76 12.41 -2.04
C ILE A 12 7.27 11.52 -0.88
N GLN A 13 6.14 11.85 -0.27
CA GLN A 13 5.35 10.79 0.35
C GLN A 13 4.54 10.23 -0.80
N ASP A 14 4.89 9.03 -1.27
CA ASP A 14 4.05 8.31 -2.21
C ASP A 14 2.82 7.83 -1.44
N LEU A 15 1.87 8.74 -1.20
CA LEU A 15 0.60 8.48 -0.52
C LEU A 15 -0.37 7.68 -1.41
N ARG A 16 0.16 7.03 -2.45
CA ARG A 16 -0.60 6.11 -3.29
C ARG A 16 -1.04 4.94 -2.43
N VAL A 17 -2.36 4.85 -2.27
CA VAL A 17 -2.98 3.71 -1.62
C VAL A 17 -2.89 2.53 -2.57
N SER A 18 -2.28 1.45 -2.10
CA SER A 18 -2.21 0.18 -2.80
C SER A 18 -2.61 -0.96 -1.86
N SER A 19 -2.86 -2.12 -2.45
CA SER A 19 -3.19 -3.33 -1.70
C SER A 19 -1.92 -4.08 -1.31
N TYR A 20 -1.77 -4.38 -0.02
CA TYR A 20 -0.61 -5.06 0.52
C TYR A 20 -1.01 -6.32 1.28
N MET A 21 -0.36 -7.43 0.95
CA MET A 21 -0.40 -8.68 1.72
C MET A 21 0.70 -8.64 2.77
N ILE A 22 0.32 -8.81 4.04
CA ILE A 22 1.25 -8.81 5.17
C ILE A 22 1.49 -10.26 5.59
N ARG A 23 2.72 -10.74 5.36
CA ARG A 23 3.20 -12.10 5.65
C ARG A 23 3.96 -12.17 6.97
N ASP A 24 3.43 -11.47 7.95
CA ASP A 24 3.99 -11.37 9.29
C ASP A 24 3.06 -12.08 10.29
N THR A 25 3.28 -11.87 11.59
CA THR A 25 2.46 -12.46 12.65
C THR A 25 1.06 -11.83 12.78
N TYR A 26 0.68 -10.90 11.91
CA TYR A 26 -0.63 -10.24 11.94
C TYR A 26 -1.73 -11.12 11.36
N ALA A 27 -2.87 -11.14 12.05
CA ALA A 27 -4.12 -11.68 11.57
C ALA A 27 -5.10 -10.54 11.22
N ALA A 28 -6.13 -10.83 10.42
CA ALA A 28 -7.12 -9.83 10.00
C ALA A 28 -7.81 -9.12 11.19
N LYS A 29 -7.92 -9.79 12.35
CA LYS A 29 -8.49 -9.25 13.60
C LYS A 29 -7.63 -8.19 14.29
N ASP A 30 -6.34 -8.11 13.95
CA ASP A 30 -5.40 -7.17 14.58
C ASP A 30 -5.48 -5.77 13.95
N PHE A 31 -6.21 -5.65 12.83
CA PHE A 31 -6.44 -4.39 12.13
C PHE A 31 -7.75 -3.76 12.62
N ASP A 32 -7.67 -2.48 12.98
CA ASP A 32 -8.83 -1.70 13.37
C ASP A 32 -9.58 -1.09 12.18
N SER A 33 -10.66 -0.36 12.48
CA SER A 33 -11.53 0.26 11.47
C SER A 33 -10.83 1.28 10.57
N ARG A 34 -9.63 1.78 10.93
CA ARG A 34 -8.87 2.75 10.11
C ARG A 34 -8.33 2.13 8.83
N TRP A 35 -8.08 0.81 8.86
CA TRP A 35 -7.61 0.03 7.71
C TRP A 35 -8.73 -0.32 6.72
N GLY A 36 -9.99 -0.15 7.12
CA GLY A 36 -11.14 -0.43 6.28
C GLY A 36 -11.41 -1.94 6.17
N SER A 37 -11.64 -2.42 4.94
CA SER A 37 -11.90 -3.84 4.70
C SER A 37 -10.58 -4.60 4.64
N VAL A 38 -10.41 -5.58 5.51
CA VAL A 38 -9.25 -6.47 5.51
C VAL A 38 -9.67 -7.82 4.95
N GLU A 39 -9.14 -8.16 3.78
CA GLU A 39 -9.36 -9.47 3.17
C GLU A 39 -8.34 -10.47 3.72
N THR A 40 -8.64 -11.75 3.70
CA THR A 40 -7.66 -12.81 4.02
C THR A 40 -7.40 -13.63 2.78
N VAL A 41 -6.17 -13.63 2.30
CA VAL A 41 -5.74 -14.37 1.11
C VAL A 41 -4.61 -15.30 1.49
N ARG A 42 -4.83 -16.61 1.38
CA ARG A 42 -3.87 -17.66 1.75
C ARG A 42 -3.38 -17.51 3.21
N ASP A 43 -4.33 -17.31 4.12
CA ASP A 43 -4.10 -17.12 5.56
C ASP A 43 -3.33 -15.84 5.96
N TYR A 44 -3.05 -14.95 5.00
CA TYR A 44 -2.43 -13.65 5.26
C TYR A 44 -3.44 -12.50 5.09
N PRO A 45 -3.41 -11.50 6.00
CA PRO A 45 -4.23 -10.31 5.84
C PRO A 45 -3.76 -9.48 4.65
N VAL A 46 -4.73 -9.00 3.89
CA VAL A 46 -4.56 -8.07 2.78
C VAL A 46 -5.26 -6.78 3.14
N VAL A 47 -4.51 -5.69 3.13
CA VAL A 47 -4.96 -4.37 3.58
C VAL A 47 -4.71 -3.31 2.52
N GLU A 48 -5.49 -2.24 2.56
CA GLU A 48 -5.28 -1.06 1.72
C GLU A 48 -4.55 0.02 2.53
N GLY A 49 -3.38 0.42 2.05
CA GLY A 49 -2.52 1.36 2.73
C GLY A 49 -1.48 1.97 1.82
N PHE A 50 -0.60 2.78 2.40
CA PHE A 50 0.53 3.38 1.70
C PHE A 50 1.77 3.33 2.57
N GLU A 51 2.93 3.29 1.93
CA GLU A 51 4.22 3.30 2.62
C GLU A 51 4.56 4.76 2.98
N LEU A 52 4.59 5.08 4.28
CA LEU A 52 4.95 6.43 4.71
C LEU A 52 6.46 6.65 4.60
N PHE A 53 7.26 5.63 4.96
CA PHE A 53 8.69 5.60 4.72
C PHE A 53 9.22 4.17 4.74
N ALA A 54 10.39 3.98 4.11
CA ALA A 54 11.21 2.78 4.26
C ALA A 54 12.61 3.18 4.77
N LEU A 55 13.12 2.46 5.76
CA LEU A 55 14.44 2.64 6.34
C LEU A 55 15.14 1.28 6.45
N GLY A 56 16.01 0.99 5.48
CA GLY A 56 16.67 -0.32 5.38
C GLY A 56 15.63 -1.40 5.13
N ASP A 57 15.57 -2.39 6.03
CA ASP A 57 14.60 -3.49 5.96
C ASP A 57 13.27 -3.17 6.66
N ILE A 58 13.09 -1.97 7.23
CA ILE A 58 11.86 -1.59 7.93
C ILE A 58 11.01 -0.68 7.03
N VAL A 59 9.75 -1.04 6.84
CA VAL A 59 8.74 -0.22 6.17
C VAL A 59 7.69 0.21 7.18
N LEU A 60 7.31 1.48 7.16
CA LEU A 60 6.16 1.96 7.93
C LEU A 60 4.93 2.04 7.02
N LEU A 61 4.06 1.04 7.13
CA LEU A 61 2.81 0.97 6.37
C LEU A 61 1.69 1.69 7.12
N CYS A 62 1.02 2.64 6.48
CA CYS A 62 -0.08 3.39 7.06
C CYS A 62 -1.42 3.03 6.43
N PRO A 63 -2.53 3.09 7.20
CA PRO A 63 -3.86 2.83 6.68
C PRO A 63 -4.28 3.91 5.68
N LYS A 64 -5.05 3.53 4.65
CA LYS A 64 -5.54 4.47 3.61
C LYS A 64 -6.25 5.71 4.14
N SER A 65 -6.90 5.61 5.30
CA SER A 65 -7.60 6.73 5.95
C SER A 65 -6.68 7.90 6.31
N LEU A 66 -5.37 7.66 6.38
CA LEU A 66 -4.38 8.69 6.66
C LEU A 66 -3.75 9.33 5.41
N ALA A 67 -4.10 8.89 4.20
CA ALA A 67 -3.49 9.41 2.96
C ALA A 67 -3.78 10.90 2.72
N SER A 68 -4.83 11.45 3.34
CA SER A 68 -5.18 12.87 3.29
C SER A 68 -4.71 13.67 4.52
N THR A 69 -3.88 13.08 5.38
CA THR A 69 -3.41 13.71 6.62
C THR A 69 -2.45 14.86 6.35
N SER A 70 -2.78 16.04 6.92
CA SER A 70 -1.88 17.20 6.90
C SER A 70 -0.56 16.90 7.61
N PHE A 71 0.53 17.51 7.13
CA PHE A 71 1.86 17.39 7.75
C PHE A 71 1.84 17.65 9.28
N SER A 72 1.08 18.65 9.71
CA SER A 72 0.93 19.04 11.12
C SER A 72 0.35 17.95 12.03
N ASP A 73 -0.40 17.01 11.46
CA ASP A 73 -1.19 16.03 12.22
C ASP A 73 -0.50 14.67 12.30
N TRP A 74 0.57 14.46 11.54
CA TRP A 74 1.29 13.19 11.52
C TRP A 74 1.86 12.73 12.87
N PRO A 75 2.39 13.62 13.73
CA PRO A 75 2.87 13.21 15.06
C PRO A 75 1.79 12.55 15.91
N SER A 76 0.53 12.98 15.81
CA SER A 76 -0.58 12.41 16.58
C SER A 76 -1.25 11.22 15.89
N LYS A 77 -1.10 11.04 14.58
CA LYS A 77 -1.77 9.99 13.79
C LYS A 77 -0.87 8.82 13.39
N SER A 78 0.45 8.99 13.39
CA SER A 78 1.43 7.98 12.97
C SER A 78 1.42 6.69 13.80
N HIS A 79 0.88 6.71 15.02
CA HIS A 79 0.67 5.51 15.85
C HIS A 79 -0.28 4.49 15.22
N ALA A 80 -1.04 4.87 14.19
CA ALA A 80 -1.90 3.97 13.42
C ALA A 80 -1.13 3.11 12.41
N CYS A 81 0.11 3.49 12.10
CA CYS A 81 0.93 2.82 11.11
C CYS A 81 1.67 1.64 11.72
N LEU A 82 1.90 0.62 10.90
CA LEU A 82 2.54 -0.63 11.30
C LEU A 82 4.00 -0.65 10.82
N PRO A 83 4.98 -0.79 11.73
CA PRO A 83 6.34 -1.10 11.33
C PRO A 83 6.41 -2.57 10.93
N LEU A 84 6.86 -2.83 9.70
CA LEU A 84 6.95 -4.16 9.10
C LEU A 84 8.35 -4.39 8.56
N ASP A 85 8.77 -5.65 8.47
CA ASP A 85 9.93 -6.01 7.65
C ASP A 85 9.53 -5.93 6.17
N ALA A 86 10.35 -5.29 5.34
CA ALA A 86 10.10 -5.17 3.91
C ALA A 86 9.88 -6.53 3.22
N LYS A 87 10.48 -7.62 3.76
CA LYS A 87 10.32 -8.99 3.26
C LYS A 87 8.99 -9.61 3.66
N SER A 88 8.36 -9.14 4.75
CA SER A 88 7.02 -9.56 5.16
C SER A 88 5.92 -8.78 4.44
N LEU A 89 6.25 -7.70 3.73
CA LEU A 89 5.31 -6.92 2.94
C LEU A 89 5.32 -7.33 1.47
N LYS A 90 4.15 -7.59 0.89
CA LYS A 90 4.00 -7.85 -0.55
C LYS A 90 2.93 -6.97 -1.18
N LEU A 91 3.33 -6.16 -2.16
CA LEU A 91 2.41 -5.44 -3.02
C LEU A 91 1.56 -6.42 -3.83
N MET A 92 0.24 -6.24 -3.78
CA MET A 92 -0.72 -6.98 -4.61
C MET A 92 -0.99 -6.20 -5.90
N PRO A 93 -1.16 -6.88 -7.04
CA PRO A 93 -1.53 -6.21 -8.28
C PRO A 93 -2.90 -5.54 -8.11
N ASP A 94 -3.03 -4.32 -8.65
CA ASP A 94 -4.30 -3.62 -8.66
C ASP A 94 -5.34 -4.47 -9.39
N LYS A 95 -6.52 -4.60 -8.76
CA LYS A 95 -7.62 -5.46 -9.24
C LYS A 95 -8.13 -5.06 -10.64
N GLN A 96 -7.66 -3.95 -11.21
CA GLN A 96 -8.02 -3.46 -12.54
C GLN A 96 -7.26 -4.11 -13.71
N GLU A 97 -6.17 -4.85 -13.46
CA GLU A 97 -5.32 -5.39 -14.55
C GLU A 97 -5.37 -6.91 -14.71
N SER A 98 -6.28 -7.60 -13.99
CA SER A 98 -6.41 -9.07 -14.08
C SER A 98 -7.46 -9.58 -15.07
N ASP A 99 -8.22 -8.71 -15.73
CA ASP A 99 -9.15 -9.12 -16.80
C ASP A 99 -8.57 -9.01 -18.23
N GLU A 100 -7.48 -8.27 -18.45
CA GLU A 100 -6.95 -7.99 -19.80
C GLU A 100 -5.66 -8.75 -20.17
N ALA A 101 -5.19 -9.66 -19.31
CA ALA A 101 -4.06 -10.55 -19.65
C ALA A 101 -4.48 -11.93 -20.22
N SER A 102 -5.79 -12.23 -20.26
CA SER A 102 -6.31 -13.52 -20.77
C SER A 102 -7.11 -13.41 -22.08
N ALA A 103 -7.24 -12.22 -22.67
CA ALA A 103 -7.91 -12.01 -23.95
C ALA A 103 -6.90 -11.80 -25.08
N ARG A 104 -6.02 -12.78 -25.31
CA ARG A 104 -5.27 -12.88 -26.56
C ARG A 104 -6.06 -13.80 -27.49
N PRO A 105 -6.91 -13.30 -28.42
CA PRO A 105 -7.43 -14.17 -29.46
C PRO A 105 -6.25 -14.64 -30.32
N GLN A 106 -6.00 -15.95 -30.32
CA GLN A 106 -5.15 -16.58 -31.33
C GLN A 106 -5.70 -16.21 -32.72
N PRO A 107 -4.90 -15.71 -33.67
CA PRO A 107 -5.31 -15.66 -35.05
C PRO A 107 -5.43 -17.10 -35.55
N THR A 108 -6.66 -17.60 -35.68
CA THR A 108 -6.91 -18.82 -36.45
C THR A 108 -6.61 -18.51 -37.91
N SER A 109 -5.57 -19.16 -38.42
CA SER A 109 -5.24 -19.21 -39.84
C SER A 109 -6.47 -19.69 -40.63
N ALA A 110 -6.93 -18.90 -41.57
CA ALA A 110 -7.92 -19.27 -42.56
C ALA A 110 -7.37 -18.97 -43.96
N THR A 111 -7.90 -19.71 -44.94
CA THR A 111 -7.74 -19.57 -46.41
C THR A 111 -6.67 -20.48 -47.00
N LYS A 112 -6.89 -21.27 -48.05
CA LYS A 112 -8.06 -21.77 -48.79
C LYS A 112 -7.51 -22.84 -49.76
#